data_AF-A0A258NEA0-F1
#
_entry.id   AF-A0A258NEA0-F1
#
_cell.length_a   1.000
_cell.length_b   1.000
_cell.length_c   1.000
_cell.angle_alpha   90.00
_cell.angle_beta   90.00
_cell.angle_gamma   90.00
#
_symmetry.space_group_name_H-M   'P 1'
#
loop_
_entity.id
_entity.type
_entity.pdbx_description
1 polymer ?
#
loop_
_entity_poly.entity_id
_entity_poly.type
_entity_poly.pdbx_seq_one_letter_code
_entity_poly.pdbx_strand_id
1 'polypeptide(L)'
;MPSPPFFASMKLTIRTSIAVLAVALLGACASTGPQYRNVGKFNEGLAPVQTQSGKWGFINQRQQWVIPPRFDEAKEFQDGRAAARQGGKWGFINRQGHWQ
;
A
#
# COMPACT_ATOMS: atom_id res chain seq x y z
N MET A 1 46.01 29.54 -14.17
CA MET A 1 46.08 29.43 -12.69
C MET A 1 45.18 30.50 -12.09
N PRO A 2 44.56 30.37 -10.91
CA PRO A 2 44.47 29.25 -9.97
C PRO A 2 42.99 28.92 -9.57
N SER A 3 42.86 27.92 -8.70
CA SER A 3 41.64 27.31 -8.17
C SER A 3 41.27 27.87 -6.75
N PRO A 4 40.33 27.27 -5.97
CA PRO A 4 39.16 27.87 -5.31
C PRO A 4 39.44 28.12 -3.78
N PRO A 5 38.51 28.29 -2.77
CA PRO A 5 37.22 27.59 -2.51
C PRO A 5 36.11 28.49 -1.88
N PHE A 6 34.93 27.93 -1.56
CA PHE A 6 34.32 27.94 -0.21
C PHE A 6 32.86 27.40 -0.24
N PHE A 7 32.57 26.65 0.81
CA PHE A 7 31.39 25.84 1.08
C PHE A 7 30.11 26.68 1.26
N ALA A 8 28.98 26.19 0.77
CA ALA A 8 27.66 26.61 1.27
C ALA A 8 26.65 25.45 1.24
N SER A 9 26.62 24.73 2.36
CA SER A 9 25.46 24.19 3.07
C SER A 9 24.26 23.61 2.29
N MET A 10 24.20 22.28 2.28
CA MET A 10 23.09 21.46 2.81
C MET A 10 21.73 22.17 2.99
N LYS A 11 20.80 21.93 2.07
CA LYS A 11 19.36 21.89 2.37
C LYS A 11 18.74 20.65 1.75
N LEU A 12 18.78 19.59 2.54
CA LEU A 12 17.95 18.40 2.46
C LEU A 12 16.48 18.82 2.29
N THR A 13 15.97 18.80 1.05
CA THR A 13 14.55 19.02 0.78
C THR A 13 14.03 17.77 0.09
N ILE A 14 13.82 16.72 0.90
CA ILE A 14 13.07 15.53 0.52
C ILE A 14 11.61 15.98 0.41
N ARG A 15 11.21 16.50 -0.76
CA ARG A 15 9.81 16.67 -1.12
C ARG A 15 9.36 15.38 -1.78
N THR A 16 8.94 14.44 -0.94
CA THR A 16 8.20 13.22 -1.26
C THR A 16 6.98 13.55 -2.13
N SER A 17 7.18 13.61 -3.44
CA SER A 17 6.10 13.48 -4.40
C SER A 17 5.91 11.99 -4.63
N ILE A 18 4.81 11.49 -4.08
CA ILE A 18 4.35 10.12 -4.19
C ILE A 18 4.39 9.70 -5.67
N ALA A 19 5.12 8.61 -5.89
CA ALA A 19 5.53 8.05 -7.17
C ALA A 19 4.47 8.17 -8.29
N VAL A 20 4.79 8.99 -9.28
CA VAL A 20 4.21 8.91 -10.61
C VAL A 20 4.84 7.70 -11.30
N LEU A 21 3.99 6.93 -11.97
CA LEU A 21 4.34 5.90 -12.95
C LEU A 21 5.50 6.33 -13.87
N ALA A 22 6.33 5.34 -14.24
CA ALA A 22 6.92 5.11 -15.56
C ALA A 22 8.44 4.88 -15.54
N VAL A 23 8.79 3.63 -15.81
CA VAL A 23 9.80 3.18 -16.78
C VAL A 23 11.14 3.93 -16.77
N ALA A 24 12.16 3.32 -16.17
CA ALA A 24 13.55 3.55 -16.54
C ALA A 24 14.31 2.22 -16.56
N LEU A 25 14.77 1.86 -17.74
CA LEU A 25 15.76 0.81 -18.04
C LEU A 25 17.05 1.08 -17.25
N LEU A 26 17.57 0.09 -16.51
CA LEU A 26 18.99 -0.27 -16.34
C LEU A 26 19.13 -1.22 -15.13
N GLY A 27 19.99 -2.22 -15.30
CA GLY A 27 20.11 -3.40 -14.44
C GLY A 27 20.20 -3.12 -12.94
N ALA A 28 19.21 -3.65 -12.21
CA ALA A 28 19.36 -4.19 -10.87
C ALA A 28 18.18 -5.16 -10.67
N CYS A 29 18.47 -6.46 -10.52
CA CYS A 29 17.52 -7.43 -9.97
C CYS A 29 17.20 -7.04 -8.52
N ALA A 30 16.36 -6.03 -8.33
CA ALA A 30 15.63 -5.86 -7.08
C ALA A 30 14.18 -6.00 -7.48
N SER A 31 13.61 -7.18 -7.23
CA SER A 31 12.19 -7.49 -7.33
C SER A 31 11.40 -6.53 -6.44
N THR A 32 11.20 -5.32 -6.93
CA THR A 32 10.47 -4.22 -6.29
C THR A 32 8.99 -4.41 -6.57
N GLY A 33 8.49 -5.59 -6.23
CA GLY A 33 7.06 -5.82 -6.09
C GLY A 33 6.54 -5.09 -4.84
N PRO A 34 5.24 -4.80 -4.77
CA PRO A 34 4.64 -4.27 -3.55
C PRO A 34 4.93 -5.23 -2.38
N GLN A 35 5.63 -4.71 -1.37
CA GLN A 35 5.97 -5.45 -0.16
C GLN A 35 4.73 -5.46 0.75
N TYR A 36 4.08 -6.61 0.85
CA TYR A 36 2.96 -6.82 1.76
C TYR A 36 3.43 -7.61 2.97
N ARG A 37 3.02 -7.18 4.16
CA ARG A 37 3.37 -7.88 5.40
C ARG A 37 2.58 -9.17 5.54
N ASN A 38 1.32 -9.13 5.14
CA ASN A 38 0.42 -10.27 5.21
C ASN A 38 -0.58 -10.20 4.05
N VAL A 39 -0.90 -11.36 3.48
CA VAL A 39 -1.84 -11.49 2.36
C VAL A 39 -2.80 -12.61 2.73
N GLY A 40 -4.08 -12.27 2.88
CA GLY A 40 -5.13 -13.27 3.02
C GLY A 40 -5.44 -13.95 1.69
N LYS A 41 -6.28 -14.97 1.75
CA LYS A 41 -6.70 -15.69 0.54
C LYS A 41 -7.58 -14.79 -0.34
N PHE A 42 -7.47 -15.00 -1.65
CA PHE A 42 -8.45 -14.45 -2.57
C PHE A 42 -9.76 -15.20 -2.37
N ASN A 43 -10.80 -14.47 -1.96
CA ASN A 43 -12.17 -14.96 -1.98
C ASN A 43 -13.06 -13.96 -2.72
N GLU A 44 -13.95 -14.47 -3.56
CA GLU A 44 -14.78 -13.64 -4.45
C GLU A 44 -13.96 -12.62 -5.27
N GLY A 45 -12.73 -12.98 -5.67
CA GLY A 45 -11.84 -12.11 -6.46
C GLY A 45 -11.17 -10.96 -5.68
N LEU A 46 -11.36 -10.89 -4.36
CA LEU A 46 -10.69 -9.92 -3.47
C LEU A 46 -9.85 -10.63 -2.42
N ALA A 47 -8.68 -10.10 -2.11
CA ALA A 47 -7.85 -10.58 -1.00
C ALA A 47 -7.58 -9.44 -0.02
N PRO A 48 -7.76 -9.65 1.30
CA PRO A 48 -7.33 -8.69 2.30
C PRO A 48 -5.80 -8.70 2.37
N VAL A 49 -5.21 -7.52 2.35
CA VAL A 49 -3.75 -7.35 2.32
C VAL A 49 -3.32 -6.30 3.32
N GLN A 50 -2.32 -6.66 4.10
CA GLN A 50 -1.70 -5.79 5.09
C GLN A 50 -0.46 -5.10 4.50
N THR A 51 -0.46 -3.78 4.58
CA THR A 51 0.70 -2.95 4.23
C THR A 51 1.78 -3.00 5.31
N GLN A 52 2.97 -2.49 4.98
CA GLN A 52 4.06 -2.35 5.95
C GLN A 52 3.71 -1.45 7.14
N SER A 53 2.80 -0.49 6.93
CA SER A 53 2.25 0.38 7.98
C SER A 53 1.25 -0.34 8.91
N GLY A 54 0.97 -1.63 8.68
CA GLY A 54 0.06 -2.44 9.47
C GLY A 54 -1.42 -2.24 9.15
N LYS A 55 -1.75 -1.42 8.15
CA LYS A 55 -3.12 -1.19 7.71
C LYS A 55 -3.56 -2.24 6.71
N TRP A 56 -4.82 -2.63 6.78
CA TRP A 56 -5.44 -3.59 5.91
C TRP A 56 -6.30 -2.90 4.87
N GLY A 57 -6.19 -3.39 3.64
CA GLY A 57 -7.05 -3.05 2.51
C GLY A 57 -7.36 -4.30 1.70
N PHE A 58 -7.94 -4.13 0.52
CA PHE A 58 -8.28 -5.25 -0.37
C PHE A 58 -7.78 -5.01 -1.76
N ILE A 59 -7.14 -6.03 -2.32
CA ILE A 59 -6.66 -6.05 -3.71
C ILE A 59 -7.47 -7.01 -4.55
N ASN A 60 -7.56 -6.73 -5.85
CA ASN A 60 -8.04 -7.69 -6.83
C ASN A 60 -6.91 -8.64 -7.28
N GLN A 61 -7.25 -9.63 -8.12
CA GLN A 61 -6.29 -10.57 -8.70
C GLN A 61 -5.19 -9.90 -9.55
N ARG A 62 -5.40 -8.65 -9.98
CA ARG A 62 -4.41 -7.83 -10.70
C ARG A 62 -3.52 -7.03 -9.75
N GLN A 63 -3.57 -7.30 -8.45
CA GLN A 63 -2.85 -6.57 -7.39
C GLN A 63 -3.18 -5.07 -7.34
N GLN A 64 -4.35 -4.69 -7.83
CA GLN A 64 -4.84 -3.31 -7.74
C GLN A 64 -5.71 -3.17 -6.50
N TRP A 65 -5.53 -2.08 -5.77
CA TRP A 65 -6.36 -1.76 -4.62
C TRP A 65 -7.79 -1.48 -5.04
N VAL A 66 -8.70 -2.34 -4.62
CA VAL A 66 -10.15 -2.11 -4.73
C VAL A 66 -10.63 -1.33 -3.51
N ILE A 67 -10.11 -1.69 -2.34
CA ILE A 67 -10.32 -0.93 -1.10
C ILE A 67 -8.94 -0.52 -0.57
N PRO A 68 -8.63 0.78 -0.53
CA PRO A 68 -7.33 1.23 -0.05
C PRO A 68 -7.12 0.83 1.43
N PRO A 69 -5.86 0.65 1.85
CA PRO A 69 -5.53 0.22 3.19
C PRO A 69 -5.89 1.28 4.23
N ARG A 70 -6.99 1.07 4.95
CA ARG A 70 -7.53 2.00 5.95
C ARG A 70 -8.02 1.33 7.23
N PHE A 71 -8.11 0.01 7.23
CA PHE A 71 -8.58 -0.76 8.36
C PHE A 71 -7.40 -1.15 9.25
N ASP A 72 -7.66 -1.32 10.54
CA ASP A 72 -6.67 -1.82 11.47
C ASP A 72 -6.47 -3.32 11.29
N GLU A 73 -7.55 -4.04 10.99
CA GLU A 73 -7.57 -5.45 10.59
C GLU A 73 -8.70 -5.69 9.58
N ALA A 74 -8.51 -6.65 8.68
CA ALA A 74 -9.55 -7.09 7.76
C ALA A 74 -9.49 -8.60 7.53
N LYS A 75 -10.66 -9.22 7.44
CA LYS A 75 -10.86 -10.63 7.11
C LYS A 75 -11.21 -10.79 5.63
N GLU A 76 -11.21 -12.04 5.19
CA GLU A 76 -11.62 -12.44 3.84
C GLU A 76 -13.08 -12.04 3.59
N PHE A 77 -13.42 -11.77 2.32
CA PHE A 77 -14.82 -11.65 1.92
C PHE A 77 -15.50 -13.01 2.02
N GLN A 78 -16.74 -13.04 2.53
CA GLN A 78 -17.64 -14.20 2.56
C GLN A 78 -19.07 -13.68 2.36
N ASP A 79 -19.81 -14.28 1.44
CA ASP A 79 -21.19 -13.90 1.09
C ASP A 79 -21.33 -12.39 0.78
N GLY A 80 -20.36 -11.83 0.03
CA GLY A 80 -20.34 -10.43 -0.37
C GLY A 80 -20.01 -9.42 0.76
N ARG A 81 -19.64 -9.89 1.95
CA ARG A 81 -19.26 -9.05 3.11
C ARG A 81 -17.93 -9.48 3.69
N ALA A 82 -17.15 -8.56 4.24
CA ALA A 82 -15.93 -8.86 4.97
C ALA A 82 -15.98 -8.25 6.37
N ALA A 83 -15.48 -8.95 7.37
CA ALA A 83 -15.30 -8.36 8.69
C ALA A 83 -14.06 -7.45 8.70
N ALA A 84 -14.22 -6.20 9.09
CA ALA A 84 -13.13 -5.24 9.20
C ALA A 84 -13.15 -4.55 10.57
N ARG A 85 -11.97 -4.21 11.06
CA ARG A 85 -11.78 -3.47 12.31
C ARG A 85 -11.30 -2.06 12.01
N GLN A 86 -11.95 -1.06 12.59
CA GLN A 86 -11.49 0.33 12.53
C GLN A 86 -11.74 1.01 13.88
N GLY A 87 -10.72 1.66 14.43
CA GLY A 87 -10.83 2.35 15.72
C GLY A 87 -11.19 1.41 16.86
N GLY A 88 -10.71 0.17 16.81
CA GLY A 88 -10.98 -0.86 17.82
C GLY A 88 -12.36 -1.53 17.74
N LYS A 89 -13.24 -1.12 16.82
CA LYS A 89 -14.56 -1.73 16.62
C LYS A 89 -14.57 -2.63 15.39
N TRP A 90 -15.19 -3.80 15.52
CA TRP A 90 -15.46 -4.71 14.41
C TRP A 90 -16.81 -4.38 13.78
N GLY A 91 -16.87 -4.48 12.46
CA GLY A 91 -18.10 -4.40 11.69
C GLY A 91 -17.94 -5.13 10.36
N PHE A 92 -19.00 -5.12 9.57
CA PHE A 92 -18.98 -5.70 8.23
C PHE A 92 -18.88 -4.60 7.18
N ILE A 93 -18.08 -4.85 6.16
CA ILE A 93 -17.98 -4.01 4.98
C ILE A 93 -18.44 -4.78 3.74
N ASN A 94 -19.03 -4.06 2.79
CA ASN A 94 -19.33 -4.61 1.46
C ASN A 94 -18.08 -4.58 0.56
N ARG A 95 -18.19 -5.08 -0.67
CA ARG A 95 -17.09 -5.15 -1.66
C ARG A 95 -16.57 -3.78 -2.12
N GLN A 96 -17.30 -2.71 -1.84
CA GLN A 96 -16.89 -1.32 -2.05
C GLN A 96 -16.20 -0.72 -0.81
N GLY A 97 -16.18 -1.45 0.30
CA GLY A 97 -15.58 -1.04 1.57
C GLY A 97 -16.50 -0.20 2.46
N HIS A 98 -17.79 -0.04 2.13
CA HIS A 98 -18.75 0.68 2.98
C HIS A 98 -19.22 -0.22 4.13
N TRP A 99 -19.37 0.39 5.31
CA TRP A 99 -19.92 -0.28 6.49
C TRP A 99 -21.39 -0.65 6.28
N GLN A 100 -21.77 -1.82 6.81
CA GLN A 100 -23.13 -2.37 6.83
C GLN A 100 -23.59 -2.57 8.27
#